data_AF-A0A6A6NA77-F1
#
_entry.id   AF-A0A6A6NA77-F1
#
_cell.length_a   1.000
_cell.length_b   1.000
_cell.length_c   1.000
_cell.angle_alpha   90.00
_cell.angle_beta   90.00
_cell.angle_gamma   90.00
#
_symmetry.space_group_name_H-M   'P 1'
#
loop_
_entity.id
_entity.type
_entity.pdbx_description
1 polymer ?
#
loop_
_entity_poly.entity_id
_entity_poly.type
_entity_poly.pdbx_seq_one_letter_code
_entity_poly.pdbx_strand_id
1 'polypeptide(L)'
;MASNFSYKFLSLFLFVSISSSSSYAIATSHHHDQLHLSSATNLAKLQAEKLIRAFNLFPKHSINVPTHVDSLVTGPQIVEKPLNLYLLGDPGPSVQDLGHHAGYYKIPHAKAARMFYFFFESRNSKDDPVVIWLTGGPGCSSELALFYENGPFHISKNNSLAWNDFGWDKASNLIYVDQPTGTGFSYTTDNNDIRHDENGVSNDLYDFLQAFFKKHPQFVKNDFYITGESYAGHYIPAFAARVHQGNKNKEGIQINLKGFAIGNGLTDPGIQYKAYTDYALDNKLIQQSEYDRINKLVPECEQAIKACGTDGESACETAFVNCNDIFSQIMDVVGNINYYDIRKECEGQLCYDFSDMETFLNKKVVRDALGVGDLSFVSCSSEVYEAMLSDWMRNLEAGIPALLEDGIRVLIYAGEEDLICNWLGNSRWVHAMEWSGQKDFGAAPTAPFVVEGAEAGQMKSHGPLTFLKVHEAGHMVPMDQPKAA
;
A
#
# COMPACT_ATOMS: atom_id res chain seq x y z
N MET A 1 -63.35 20.45 60.92
CA MET A 1 -64.75 20.87 60.67
C MET A 1 -64.73 21.89 59.56
N ALA A 2 -65.56 21.70 58.53
CA ALA A 2 -66.01 22.72 57.56
C ALA A 2 -64.92 23.50 56.78
N SER A 3 -65.07 23.63 55.45
CA SER A 3 -65.30 24.91 54.75
C SER A 3 -64.11 25.90 54.78
N ASN A 4 -63.62 26.47 53.68
CA ASN A 4 -64.28 27.56 52.94
C ASN A 4 -63.27 28.07 51.87
N PHE A 5 -63.70 28.37 50.63
CA PHE A 5 -64.08 29.71 50.13
C PHE A 5 -62.93 30.75 50.23
N SER A 6 -62.65 31.63 49.26
CA SER A 6 -63.47 32.20 48.20
C SER A 6 -62.60 32.96 47.19
N TYR A 7 -63.08 32.95 45.95
CA TYR A 7 -62.93 33.94 44.87
C TYR A 7 -62.76 35.40 45.31
N LYS A 8 -62.05 36.20 44.49
CA LYS A 8 -62.67 37.36 43.80
C LYS A 8 -61.84 37.94 42.64
N PHE A 9 -62.58 38.14 41.55
CA PHE A 9 -62.41 39.04 40.42
C PHE A 9 -61.80 40.42 40.74
N LEU A 10 -61.01 40.96 39.79
CA LEU A 10 -61.19 42.33 39.32
C LEU A 10 -60.60 42.53 37.92
N SER A 11 -61.44 42.93 36.97
CA SER A 11 -61.05 43.55 35.70
C SER A 11 -60.86 45.05 35.92
N LEU A 12 -59.87 45.66 35.24
CA LEU A 12 -60.08 46.61 34.13
C LEU A 12 -59.03 47.76 34.06
N PHE A 13 -58.34 47.79 32.90
CA PHE A 13 -57.65 48.88 32.19
C PHE A 13 -56.69 49.86 32.90
N LEU A 14 -55.43 49.87 32.45
CA LEU A 14 -54.74 51.10 31.98
C LEU A 14 -53.56 50.77 31.05
N PHE A 15 -53.46 51.51 29.94
CA PHE A 15 -52.42 51.47 28.91
C PHE A 15 -51.01 51.77 29.46
N VAL A 16 -49.96 51.19 28.85
CA VAL A 16 -48.75 51.88 28.29
C VAL A 16 -47.72 50.83 27.81
N SER A 17 -47.52 50.85 26.49
CA SER A 17 -46.28 50.77 25.69
C SER A 17 -45.01 50.02 26.17
N ILE A 18 -44.47 49.20 25.25
CA ILE A 18 -43.04 49.04 24.83
C ILE A 18 -42.48 47.59 24.84
N SER A 19 -42.10 47.19 23.62
CA SER A 19 -41.02 46.30 23.15
C SER A 19 -41.06 44.76 23.26
N SER A 20 -40.77 44.21 22.08
CA SER A 20 -40.03 42.98 21.73
C SER A 20 -40.64 41.63 22.06
N SER A 21 -41.17 41.03 20.98
CA SER A 21 -41.56 39.64 20.82
C SER A 21 -40.37 38.68 20.91
N SER A 22 -40.45 37.76 21.87
CA SER A 22 -39.69 36.51 21.89
C SER A 22 -40.44 35.44 21.09
N SER A 23 -39.73 34.68 20.26
CA SER A 23 -40.24 33.39 19.76
C SER A 23 -39.08 32.40 19.71
N TYR A 24 -39.29 31.30 20.43
CA TYR A 24 -38.44 30.11 20.52
C TYR A 24 -38.23 29.47 19.15
N ALA A 25 -36.99 29.11 18.84
CA ALA A 25 -36.67 28.00 17.95
C ALA A 25 -35.71 27.06 18.70
N ILE A 26 -36.08 25.79 18.75
CA ILE A 26 -35.37 24.70 19.42
C ILE A 26 -34.08 24.43 18.65
N ALA A 27 -32.92 24.62 19.29
CA ALA A 27 -31.63 24.16 18.80
C ALA A 27 -31.26 22.88 19.55
N THR A 28 -31.42 21.74 18.90
CA THR A 28 -30.87 20.45 19.33
C THR A 28 -29.34 20.47 19.16
N SER A 29 -28.66 19.81 20.10
CA SER A 29 -27.21 19.73 20.26
C SER A 29 -26.47 19.24 19.01
N HIS A 30 -25.61 20.09 18.44
CA HIS A 30 -24.59 19.69 17.46
C HIS A 30 -23.15 20.02 17.92
N HIS A 31 -22.97 20.51 19.15
CA HIS A 31 -21.65 20.98 19.61
C HIS A 31 -20.75 19.91 20.25
N HIS A 32 -21.28 18.74 20.65
CA HIS A 32 -20.43 17.69 21.24
C HIS A 32 -19.73 16.80 20.20
N ASP A 33 -20.36 16.54 19.05
CA ASP A 33 -19.75 15.68 18.01
C ASP A 33 -18.59 16.37 17.29
N GLN A 34 -18.65 17.68 17.03
CA GLN A 34 -17.55 18.40 16.38
C GLN A 34 -16.27 18.49 17.24
N LEU A 35 -16.41 18.59 18.57
CA LEU A 35 -15.28 18.65 19.49
C LEU A 35 -14.56 17.30 19.62
N HIS A 36 -15.31 16.18 19.64
CA HIS A 36 -14.72 14.84 19.62
C HIS A 36 -14.08 14.49 18.27
N LEU A 37 -14.71 14.88 17.15
CA LEU A 37 -14.18 14.63 15.81
C LEU A 37 -12.87 15.40 15.56
N SER A 38 -12.76 16.64 16.05
CA SER A 38 -11.53 17.44 15.98
C SER A 38 -10.40 16.95 16.90
N SER A 39 -10.71 16.27 18.01
CA SER A 39 -9.66 15.68 18.86
C SER A 39 -9.14 14.37 18.30
N ALA A 40 -10.02 13.53 17.72
CA ALA A 40 -9.64 12.28 17.09
C ALA A 40 -8.77 12.49 15.84
N THR A 41 -9.15 13.43 14.97
CA THR A 41 -8.34 13.82 13.79
C THR A 41 -6.97 14.39 14.17
N ASN A 42 -6.86 15.19 15.23
CA ASN A 42 -5.56 15.67 15.72
C ASN A 42 -4.69 14.53 16.29
N LEU A 43 -5.29 13.54 16.94
CA LEU A 43 -4.57 12.38 17.46
C LEU A 43 -4.14 11.42 16.34
N ALA A 44 -5.00 11.21 15.34
CA ALA A 44 -4.68 10.49 14.11
C ALA A 44 -3.52 11.14 13.38
N LYS A 45 -3.54 12.47 13.27
CA LYS A 45 -2.40 13.21 12.72
C LYS A 45 -1.13 13.03 13.53
N LEU A 46 -1.18 13.12 14.87
CA LEU A 46 0.01 12.94 15.71
C LEU A 46 0.57 11.50 15.65
N GLN A 47 -0.29 10.49 15.57
CA GLN A 47 0.12 9.10 15.47
C GLN A 47 0.57 8.75 14.05
N ALA A 48 -0.04 9.33 13.03
CA ALA A 48 0.47 9.32 11.68
C ALA A 48 1.83 10.00 11.64
N GLU A 49 2.03 11.17 12.23
CA GLU A 49 3.34 11.80 12.36
C GLU A 49 4.33 10.91 13.13
N LYS A 50 3.90 10.20 14.19
CA LYS A 50 4.74 9.23 14.91
C LYS A 50 5.12 8.05 14.02
N LEU A 51 4.19 7.50 13.25
CA LEU A 51 4.43 6.40 12.34
C LEU A 51 5.23 6.84 11.12
N ILE A 52 4.94 7.98 10.52
CA ILE A 52 5.77 8.64 9.50
C ILE A 52 7.18 8.89 10.03
N ARG A 53 7.37 9.19 11.32
CA ARG A 53 8.70 9.26 11.97
C ARG A 53 9.32 7.90 12.24
N ALA A 54 8.53 6.89 12.60
CA ALA A 54 9.00 5.52 12.84
C ALA A 54 9.36 4.78 11.54
N PHE A 55 8.61 5.04 10.47
CA PHE A 55 8.89 4.74 9.06
C PHE A 55 9.79 5.81 8.43
N ASN A 56 10.12 6.85 9.20
CA ASN A 56 10.95 8.02 8.89
C ASN A 56 10.85 8.52 7.42
N LEU A 57 9.63 8.58 6.89
CA LEU A 57 9.27 8.91 5.49
C LEU A 57 9.43 10.40 5.18
N PHE A 58 10.47 11.10 5.69
CA PHE A 58 10.64 12.55 5.53
C PHE A 58 11.56 12.92 4.37
N PRO A 59 11.01 13.14 3.16
CA PRO A 59 11.76 13.85 2.14
C PRO A 59 11.90 15.33 2.46
N LYS A 60 12.87 15.99 1.82
CA LYS A 60 13.00 17.46 1.86
C LYS A 60 11.77 18.18 1.29
N HIS A 61 11.01 17.54 0.41
CA HIS A 61 9.78 18.03 -0.20
C HIS A 61 8.75 16.88 -0.24
N SER A 62 7.53 17.11 0.24
CA SER A 62 6.50 16.07 0.43
C SER A 62 5.90 15.54 -0.87
N ILE A 63 5.89 16.36 -1.92
CA ILE A 63 5.49 16.00 -3.29
C ILE A 63 6.62 16.43 -4.22
N ASN A 64 6.88 15.60 -5.21
CA ASN A 64 7.60 16.02 -6.39
C ASN A 64 6.76 17.04 -7.14
N VAL A 65 7.20 18.29 -7.20
CA VAL A 65 6.54 19.33 -7.99
C VAL A 65 7.53 19.83 -9.04
N PRO A 66 7.23 19.73 -10.34
CA PRO A 66 8.13 20.23 -11.37
C PRO A 66 8.20 21.76 -11.31
N THR A 67 9.42 22.30 -11.31
CA THR A 67 9.68 23.75 -11.35
C THR A 67 9.45 24.37 -12.74
N HIS A 68 9.49 23.54 -13.80
CA HIS A 68 9.22 23.93 -15.17
C HIS A 68 8.33 22.87 -15.85
N VAL A 69 7.12 23.28 -16.23
CA VAL A 69 6.18 22.42 -16.98
C VAL A 69 6.57 22.48 -18.45
N ASP A 70 7.31 21.49 -18.93
CA ASP A 70 7.52 21.37 -20.37
C ASP A 70 6.21 20.89 -21.02
N SER A 71 5.61 21.75 -21.83
CA SER A 71 4.25 21.65 -22.41
C SER A 71 4.07 20.51 -23.43
N LEU A 72 4.92 19.48 -23.41
CA LEU A 72 5.08 18.53 -24.51
C LEU A 72 4.04 17.39 -24.55
N VAL A 73 3.11 17.30 -23.59
CA VAL A 73 2.12 16.20 -23.55
C VAL A 73 0.70 16.72 -23.73
N THR A 74 0.23 16.66 -24.98
CA THR A 74 -1.16 16.94 -25.35
C THR A 74 -1.89 15.61 -25.59
N GLY A 75 -2.45 15.03 -24.53
CA GLY A 75 -3.33 13.84 -24.59
C GLY A 75 -2.99 12.74 -23.56
N PRO A 76 -3.86 11.72 -23.38
CA PRO A 76 -3.59 10.54 -22.57
C PRO A 76 -2.64 9.61 -23.35
N GLN A 77 -1.37 9.98 -23.38
CA GLN A 77 -0.33 9.22 -24.07
C GLN A 77 0.85 9.00 -23.13
N ILE A 78 1.37 7.78 -23.20
CA ILE A 78 2.64 7.40 -22.61
C ILE A 78 3.78 8.07 -23.37
N VAL A 79 4.69 8.69 -22.63
CA VAL A 79 5.95 9.24 -23.14
C VAL A 79 7.09 8.48 -22.49
N GLU A 80 7.86 7.76 -23.29
CA GLU A 80 8.97 6.92 -22.82
C GLU A 80 10.28 7.33 -23.47
N LYS A 81 11.38 7.07 -22.75
CA LYS A 81 12.74 7.16 -23.26
C LYS A 81 13.46 5.83 -23.05
N PRO A 82 14.25 5.38 -24.04
CA PRO A 82 15.25 4.34 -23.85
C PRO A 82 16.16 4.64 -22.68
N LEU A 83 16.35 3.66 -21.80
CA LEU A 83 17.23 3.80 -20.66
C LEU A 83 18.68 3.77 -21.15
N ASN A 84 19.42 4.84 -20.84
CA ASN A 84 20.84 4.93 -21.15
C ASN A 84 21.63 5.19 -19.87
N LEU A 85 21.77 4.15 -19.04
CA LEU A 85 22.51 4.16 -17.78
C LEU A 85 23.82 3.36 -17.93
N TYR A 86 24.88 3.82 -17.26
CA TYR A 86 26.19 3.16 -17.30
C TYR A 86 26.22 1.89 -16.42
N LEU A 87 26.42 0.72 -17.02
CA LEU A 87 26.68 -0.57 -16.35
C LEU A 87 28.19 -0.80 -16.17
N LEU A 88 28.58 -1.47 -15.07
CA LEU A 88 29.94 -2.01 -14.92
C LEU A 88 29.94 -3.53 -15.16
N GLY A 89 30.82 -4.00 -16.05
CA GLY A 89 31.10 -5.43 -16.27
C GLY A 89 30.72 -5.93 -17.67
N ASP A 90 31.71 -6.57 -18.31
CA ASP A 90 31.80 -7.24 -19.64
C ASP A 90 31.21 -6.58 -20.90
N PRO A 91 31.81 -6.80 -22.10
CA PRO A 91 31.31 -6.32 -23.40
C PRO A 91 30.12 -7.17 -23.87
N GLY A 92 29.20 -7.49 -22.95
CA GLY A 92 27.91 -8.07 -23.24
C GLY A 92 26.94 -7.03 -23.82
N PRO A 93 25.71 -7.43 -24.16
CA PRO A 93 24.68 -6.50 -24.60
C PRO A 93 24.56 -5.38 -23.57
N SER A 94 24.75 -4.12 -24.02
CA SER A 94 24.62 -2.96 -23.13
C SER A 94 23.17 -2.83 -22.66
N VAL A 95 22.86 -1.92 -21.72
CA VAL A 95 21.47 -1.55 -21.35
C VAL A 95 20.59 -1.30 -22.58
N GLN A 96 21.18 -1.00 -23.75
CA GLN A 96 20.47 -0.84 -25.03
C GLN A 96 19.67 -2.07 -25.49
N ASP A 97 19.95 -3.28 -24.99
CA ASP A 97 19.22 -4.50 -25.36
C ASP A 97 18.18 -4.98 -24.32
N LEU A 98 18.13 -4.40 -23.12
CA LEU A 98 17.20 -4.81 -22.03
C LEU A 98 16.46 -3.64 -21.34
N GLY A 99 17.05 -2.45 -21.32
CA GLY A 99 16.49 -1.24 -20.69
C GLY A 99 15.65 -0.46 -21.69
N HIS A 100 14.43 -0.92 -21.97
CA HIS A 100 13.71 -0.33 -23.10
C HIS A 100 13.08 1.00 -22.75
N HIS A 101 12.45 1.18 -21.58
CA HIS A 101 11.67 2.40 -21.34
C HIS A 101 11.59 2.80 -19.85
N ALA A 102 11.89 4.07 -19.55
CA ALA A 102 11.27 4.78 -18.44
C ALA A 102 10.40 5.89 -19.01
N GLY A 103 9.29 6.19 -18.34
CA GLY A 103 8.33 7.12 -18.92
C GLY A 103 7.31 7.66 -17.96
N TYR A 104 6.51 8.58 -18.50
CA TYR A 104 5.38 9.17 -17.82
C TYR A 104 4.09 8.87 -18.55
N TYR A 105 3.04 8.63 -17.77
CA TYR A 105 1.66 8.61 -18.21
C TYR A 105 0.90 9.81 -17.62
N LYS A 106 0.18 10.55 -18.48
CA LYS A 106 -0.79 11.54 -18.01
C LYS A 106 -2.10 10.85 -17.66
N ILE A 107 -2.45 10.90 -16.38
CA ILE A 107 -3.70 10.32 -15.86
C ILE A 107 -4.89 11.11 -16.47
N PRO A 108 -5.85 10.46 -17.17
CA PRO A 108 -6.87 11.15 -17.97
C PRO A 108 -7.82 12.02 -17.13
N HIS A 109 -8.11 11.57 -15.92
CA HIS A 109 -9.07 12.19 -15.01
C HIS A 109 -8.42 13.09 -13.95
N ALA A 110 -7.10 13.24 -14.00
CA ALA A 110 -6.35 14.15 -13.15
C ALA A 110 -6.14 15.50 -13.84
N LYS A 111 -5.96 16.55 -13.03
CA LYS A 111 -5.74 17.90 -13.52
C LYS A 111 -4.30 18.07 -14.03
N ALA A 112 -3.33 17.60 -13.25
CA ALA A 112 -1.91 17.76 -13.51
C ALA A 112 -1.07 16.49 -13.24
N ALA A 113 -1.66 15.44 -12.69
CA ALA A 113 -0.93 14.23 -12.34
C ALA A 113 -0.23 13.54 -13.52
N ARG A 114 1.00 13.11 -13.25
CA ARG A 114 1.83 12.27 -14.11
C ARG A 114 2.38 11.10 -13.30
N MET A 115 2.15 9.90 -13.79
CA MET A 115 2.64 8.67 -13.18
C MET A 115 3.89 8.19 -13.89
N PHE A 116 4.96 7.98 -13.13
CA PHE A 116 6.24 7.47 -13.59
C PHE A 116 6.29 5.93 -13.51
N TYR A 117 7.03 5.31 -14.42
CA TYR A 117 7.28 3.88 -14.39
C TYR A 117 8.58 3.51 -15.09
N PHE A 118 9.10 2.34 -14.72
CA PHE A 118 10.10 1.59 -15.46
C PHE A 118 9.46 0.36 -16.13
N PHE A 119 9.93 0.02 -17.33
CA PHE A 119 9.59 -1.21 -18.02
C PHE A 119 10.83 -1.94 -18.51
N PHE A 120 10.94 -3.22 -18.15
CA PHE A 120 12.01 -4.13 -18.54
C PHE A 120 11.40 -5.35 -19.25
N GLU A 121 11.93 -5.69 -20.41
CA GLU A 121 11.55 -6.93 -21.09
C GLU A 121 12.26 -8.13 -20.45
N SER A 122 11.67 -9.32 -20.60
CA SER A 122 12.28 -10.56 -20.10
C SER A 122 13.63 -10.82 -20.75
N ARG A 123 14.62 -11.24 -19.93
CA ARG A 123 15.92 -11.77 -20.38
C ARG A 123 15.81 -13.08 -21.15
N ASN A 124 14.67 -13.76 -21.07
CA ASN A 124 14.44 -15.06 -21.69
C ASN A 124 13.56 -14.95 -22.96
N SER A 125 12.32 -14.47 -22.84
CA SER A 125 11.40 -14.34 -23.98
C SER A 125 10.41 -13.20 -23.84
N LYS A 126 10.17 -12.45 -24.92
CA LYS A 126 9.11 -11.43 -24.96
C LYS A 126 7.70 -12.00 -24.78
N ASP A 127 7.52 -13.30 -25.00
CA ASP A 127 6.25 -14.01 -24.78
C ASP A 127 6.05 -14.42 -23.31
N ASP A 128 7.06 -14.23 -22.45
CA ASP A 128 6.93 -14.47 -21.01
C ASP A 128 5.89 -13.53 -20.38
N PRO A 129 5.32 -13.85 -19.21
CA PRO A 129 4.31 -13.02 -18.57
C PRO A 129 4.72 -11.55 -18.40
N VAL A 130 3.74 -10.66 -18.42
CA VAL A 130 3.91 -9.28 -17.93
C VAL A 130 3.56 -9.26 -16.45
N VAL A 131 4.46 -8.73 -15.64
CA VAL A 131 4.31 -8.64 -14.19
C VAL A 131 4.46 -7.18 -13.80
N ILE A 132 3.44 -6.60 -13.18
CA ILE A 132 3.54 -5.29 -12.54
C ILE A 132 3.90 -5.47 -11.07
N TRP A 133 4.86 -4.68 -10.59
CA TRP A 133 5.26 -4.60 -9.19
C TRP A 133 4.83 -3.27 -8.57
N LEU A 134 4.27 -3.36 -7.37
CA LEU A 134 3.80 -2.23 -6.57
C LEU A 134 4.43 -2.29 -5.17
N THR A 135 5.32 -1.35 -4.85
CA THR A 135 5.78 -1.16 -3.46
C THR A 135 4.70 -0.45 -2.63
N GLY A 136 4.69 -0.74 -1.33
CA GLY A 136 3.68 -0.25 -0.37
C GLY A 136 3.94 1.17 0.16
N GLY A 137 4.12 1.27 1.48
CA GLY A 137 4.19 2.53 2.22
C GLY A 137 2.96 2.77 3.11
N PRO A 138 1.87 3.39 2.63
CA PRO A 138 1.63 3.87 1.26
C PRO A 138 2.53 5.04 0.89
N GLY A 139 2.76 5.19 -0.41
CA GLY A 139 3.54 6.30 -0.95
C GLY A 139 5.04 6.04 -1.14
N CYS A 140 5.50 4.79 -1.01
CA CYS A 140 6.88 4.40 -1.27
C CYS A 140 7.09 3.97 -2.73
N SER A 141 8.22 4.36 -3.30
CA SER A 141 8.58 4.16 -4.69
C SER A 141 8.88 2.70 -5.03
N SER A 142 8.45 2.25 -6.21
CA SER A 142 8.70 0.88 -6.68
C SER A 142 10.16 0.66 -7.11
N GLU A 143 10.94 1.73 -7.21
CA GLU A 143 12.37 1.70 -7.46
C GLU A 143 13.14 1.04 -6.31
N LEU A 144 12.58 1.03 -5.10
CA LEU A 144 13.13 0.28 -3.97
C LEU A 144 13.26 -1.20 -4.35
N ALA A 145 12.18 -1.81 -4.81
CA ALA A 145 12.18 -3.20 -5.22
C ALA A 145 13.01 -3.45 -6.48
N LEU A 146 13.02 -2.49 -7.40
CA LEU A 146 13.83 -2.54 -8.61
C LEU A 146 15.32 -2.71 -8.26
N PHE A 147 15.84 -1.99 -7.27
CA PHE A 147 17.28 -1.97 -6.96
C PHE A 147 17.71 -2.87 -5.79
N TYR A 148 16.80 -3.26 -4.90
CA TYR A 148 17.14 -4.03 -3.68
C TYR A 148 16.45 -5.39 -3.58
N GLU A 149 15.47 -5.68 -4.43
CA GLU A 149 14.67 -6.89 -4.33
C GLU A 149 14.76 -7.72 -5.62
N ASN A 150 13.80 -7.55 -6.53
CA ASN A 150 13.55 -8.45 -7.64
C ASN A 150 13.81 -7.85 -9.02
N GLY A 151 14.31 -6.61 -9.09
CA GLY A 151 14.63 -5.98 -10.36
C GLY A 151 15.89 -6.54 -11.02
N PRO A 152 16.14 -6.10 -12.27
CA PRO A 152 17.23 -6.61 -13.09
C PRO A 152 18.63 -6.22 -12.60
N PHE A 153 18.73 -5.22 -11.71
CA PHE A 153 20.00 -4.62 -11.32
C PHE A 153 20.13 -4.41 -9.81
N HIS A 154 21.36 -4.52 -9.33
CA HIS A 154 21.81 -4.04 -8.03
C HIS A 154 22.61 -2.75 -8.19
N ILE A 155 22.56 -1.86 -7.19
CA ILE A 155 23.45 -0.70 -7.12
C ILE A 155 24.77 -1.12 -6.47
N SER A 156 25.86 -0.99 -7.23
CA SER A 156 27.21 -1.25 -6.75
C SER A 156 27.74 -0.09 -5.90
N LYS A 157 28.72 -0.34 -5.02
CA LYS A 157 29.34 0.67 -4.11
C LYS A 157 29.88 1.93 -4.79
N ASN A 158 30.19 1.88 -6.08
CA ASN A 158 30.62 3.06 -6.85
C ASN A 158 29.44 3.76 -7.56
N ASN A 159 28.21 3.47 -7.14
CA ASN A 159 26.96 3.99 -7.67
C ASN A 159 26.81 3.78 -9.19
N SER A 160 27.11 2.55 -9.61
CA SER A 160 26.86 2.00 -10.95
C SER A 160 25.94 0.79 -10.84
N LEU A 161 25.41 0.31 -11.96
CA LEU A 161 24.51 -0.83 -11.99
C LEU A 161 25.26 -2.13 -12.31
N ALA A 162 24.90 -3.21 -11.61
CA ALA A 162 25.36 -4.58 -11.84
C ALA A 162 24.14 -5.51 -11.98
N TRP A 163 24.28 -6.62 -12.70
CA TRP A 163 23.17 -7.57 -12.91
C TRP A 163 22.72 -8.23 -11.60
N ASN A 164 21.41 -8.38 -11.46
CA ASN A 164 20.81 -9.26 -10.46
C ASN A 164 20.68 -10.68 -11.04
N ASP A 165 21.41 -11.64 -10.47
CA ASP A 165 21.36 -13.04 -10.88
C ASP A 165 20.00 -13.70 -10.61
N PHE A 166 19.21 -13.13 -9.70
CA PHE A 166 17.89 -13.59 -9.29
C PHE A 166 16.76 -12.62 -9.68
N GLY A 167 17.04 -11.65 -10.54
CA GLY A 167 16.02 -10.72 -11.04
C GLY A 167 14.85 -11.46 -11.70
N TRP A 168 13.63 -11.02 -11.41
CA TRP A 168 12.40 -11.64 -11.92
C TRP A 168 12.23 -11.46 -13.44
N ASP A 169 13.03 -10.58 -14.04
CA ASP A 169 13.14 -10.39 -15.49
C ASP A 169 13.67 -11.64 -16.21
N LYS A 170 14.22 -12.63 -15.49
CA LYS A 170 14.58 -13.94 -16.08
C LYS A 170 13.37 -14.77 -16.49
N ALA A 171 12.18 -14.44 -16.01
CA ALA A 171 10.95 -15.18 -16.25
C ALA A 171 9.75 -14.28 -16.58
N SER A 172 9.94 -12.96 -16.72
CA SER A 172 8.85 -12.01 -16.93
C SER A 172 9.30 -10.69 -17.55
N ASN A 173 8.36 -10.00 -18.18
CA ASN A 173 8.48 -8.59 -18.52
C ASN A 173 7.98 -7.77 -17.34
N LEU A 174 8.83 -6.94 -16.74
CA LEU A 174 8.56 -6.26 -15.47
C LEU A 174 8.16 -4.81 -15.66
N ILE A 175 7.10 -4.38 -14.98
CA ILE A 175 6.68 -2.98 -14.87
C ILE A 175 6.80 -2.57 -13.40
N TYR A 176 7.58 -1.54 -13.10
CA TYR A 176 7.62 -0.90 -11.78
C TYR A 176 6.94 0.45 -11.88
N VAL A 177 5.92 0.70 -11.05
CA VAL A 177 5.13 1.94 -11.13
C VAL A 177 5.24 2.72 -9.81
N ASP A 178 5.56 4.00 -9.92
CA ASP A 178 5.49 4.91 -8.79
C ASP A 178 4.05 5.36 -8.58
N GLN A 179 3.44 4.90 -7.51
CA GLN A 179 2.03 5.15 -7.23
C GLN A 179 1.79 5.15 -5.71
N PRO A 180 0.76 5.86 -5.23
CA PRO A 180 -0.08 6.84 -5.92
C PRO A 180 0.65 8.09 -6.44
N THR A 181 -0.08 9.02 -7.09
CA THR A 181 0.48 10.31 -7.52
C THR A 181 1.12 11.03 -6.32
N GLY A 182 2.39 11.44 -6.45
CA GLY A 182 3.18 12.05 -5.37
C GLY A 182 4.36 11.19 -4.90
N THR A 183 4.35 9.90 -5.26
CA THR A 183 5.40 8.92 -4.93
C THR A 183 6.59 8.94 -5.90
N GLY A 184 7.82 8.77 -5.40
CA GLY A 184 9.01 8.52 -6.22
C GLY A 184 9.34 9.63 -7.22
N PHE A 185 9.04 9.42 -8.50
CA PHE A 185 9.08 10.40 -9.58
C PHE A 185 7.69 10.76 -10.15
N SER A 186 6.63 10.10 -9.70
CA SER A 186 5.25 10.50 -9.97
C SER A 186 4.91 11.81 -9.28
N TYR A 187 4.23 12.71 -9.99
CA TYR A 187 4.06 14.08 -9.55
C TYR A 187 2.71 14.69 -9.93
N THR A 188 2.31 15.75 -9.23
CA THR A 188 1.23 16.65 -9.64
C THR A 188 1.55 18.09 -9.25
N THR A 189 0.92 19.05 -9.93
CA THR A 189 0.90 20.47 -9.53
C THR A 189 -0.44 20.89 -8.93
N ASP A 190 -1.39 19.97 -8.76
CA ASP A 190 -2.69 20.22 -8.12
C ASP A 190 -2.95 19.13 -7.06
N ASN A 191 -3.01 19.54 -5.80
CA ASN A 191 -3.18 18.64 -4.67
C ASN A 191 -4.51 17.86 -4.69
N ASN A 192 -5.50 18.27 -5.49
CA ASN A 192 -6.73 17.49 -5.67
C ASN A 192 -6.51 16.19 -6.46
N ASP A 193 -5.32 16.01 -7.05
CA ASP A 193 -4.94 14.76 -7.72
C ASP A 193 -4.35 13.72 -6.75
N ILE A 194 -4.09 14.08 -5.49
CA ILE A 194 -3.64 13.12 -4.47
C ILE A 194 -4.81 12.20 -4.10
N ARG A 195 -4.54 10.89 -4.00
CA ARG A 195 -5.55 9.88 -3.70
C ARG A 195 -5.66 9.65 -2.21
N HIS A 196 -6.87 9.27 -1.78
CA HIS A 196 -7.22 9.02 -0.38
C HIS A 196 -7.78 7.62 -0.15
N ASP A 197 -7.99 6.84 -1.21
CA ASP A 197 -8.53 5.49 -1.14
C ASP A 197 -8.12 4.62 -2.32
N GLU A 198 -8.33 3.31 -2.16
CA GLU A 198 -8.03 2.33 -3.19
C GLU A 198 -8.92 2.41 -4.44
N ASN A 199 -10.08 3.07 -4.35
CA ASN A 199 -10.91 3.29 -5.52
C ASN A 199 -10.24 4.29 -6.48
N GLY A 200 -9.68 5.38 -5.97
CA GLY A 200 -8.90 6.33 -6.76
C GLY A 200 -7.64 5.70 -7.36
N VAL A 201 -6.87 4.99 -6.51
CA VAL A 201 -5.59 4.37 -6.90
C VAL A 201 -5.80 3.28 -7.97
N SER A 202 -6.75 2.36 -7.76
CA SER A 202 -7.03 1.29 -8.72
C SER A 202 -7.50 1.79 -10.08
N ASN A 203 -8.26 2.89 -10.13
CA ASN A 203 -8.67 3.51 -11.39
C ASN A 203 -7.49 4.14 -12.14
N ASP A 204 -6.58 4.84 -11.43
CA ASP A 204 -5.38 5.42 -12.04
C ASP A 204 -4.46 4.33 -12.62
N LEU A 205 -4.27 3.24 -11.88
CA LEU A 205 -3.50 2.07 -12.34
C LEU A 205 -4.17 1.36 -13.53
N TYR A 206 -5.50 1.24 -13.54
CA TYR A 206 -6.24 0.68 -14.67
C TYR A 206 -6.07 1.54 -15.93
N ASP A 207 -6.25 2.85 -15.82
CA ASP A 207 -6.05 3.78 -16.92
C ASP A 207 -4.62 3.71 -17.47
N PHE A 208 -3.63 3.57 -16.59
CA PHE A 208 -2.25 3.34 -16.99
C PHE A 208 -2.07 2.03 -17.75
N LEU A 209 -2.60 0.90 -17.27
CA LEU A 209 -2.51 -0.37 -18.02
C LEU A 209 -3.16 -0.26 -19.39
N GLN A 210 -4.31 0.40 -19.49
CA GLN A 210 -4.98 0.63 -20.77
C GLN A 210 -4.08 1.42 -21.73
N ALA A 211 -3.39 2.44 -21.24
CA ALA A 211 -2.42 3.20 -22.03
C ALA A 211 -1.16 2.37 -22.38
N PHE A 212 -0.64 1.59 -21.42
CA PHE A 212 0.52 0.73 -21.57
C PHE A 212 0.30 -0.31 -22.66
N PHE A 213 -0.78 -1.09 -22.57
CA PHE A 213 -1.09 -2.12 -23.55
C PHE A 213 -1.49 -1.55 -24.92
N LYS A 214 -1.99 -0.31 -24.97
CA LYS A 214 -2.19 0.40 -26.25
C LYS A 214 -0.86 0.80 -26.89
N LYS A 215 0.12 1.22 -26.09
CA LYS A 215 1.46 1.60 -26.54
C LYS A 215 2.29 0.37 -26.94
N HIS A 216 2.14 -0.72 -26.19
CA HIS A 216 2.86 -1.98 -26.37
C HIS A 216 1.92 -3.15 -26.69
N PRO A 217 1.25 -3.13 -27.86
CA PRO A 217 0.22 -4.10 -28.22
C PRO A 217 0.74 -5.54 -28.32
N GLN A 218 2.05 -5.73 -28.48
CA GLN A 218 2.69 -7.04 -28.51
C GLN A 218 2.50 -7.82 -27.19
N PHE A 219 2.36 -7.14 -26.05
CA PHE A 219 2.23 -7.79 -24.74
C PHE A 219 0.79 -8.06 -24.30
N VAL A 220 -0.21 -7.63 -25.07
CA VAL A 220 -1.65 -7.77 -24.70
C VAL A 220 -2.05 -9.23 -24.49
N LYS A 221 -1.43 -10.15 -25.24
CA LYS A 221 -1.74 -11.58 -25.18
C LYS A 221 -0.98 -12.32 -24.08
N ASN A 222 0.07 -11.72 -23.54
CA ASN A 222 0.89 -12.33 -22.51
C ASN A 222 0.04 -12.52 -21.25
N ASP A 223 0.38 -13.51 -20.44
CA ASP A 223 -0.22 -13.64 -19.12
C ASP A 223 0.14 -12.41 -18.29
N PHE A 224 -0.85 -11.83 -17.60
CA PHE A 224 -0.65 -10.65 -16.76
C PHE A 224 -0.81 -10.99 -15.28
N TYR A 225 0.14 -10.54 -14.47
CA TYR A 225 0.09 -10.69 -13.01
C TYR A 225 0.33 -9.35 -12.32
N ILE A 226 -0.39 -9.15 -11.22
CA ILE A 226 -0.22 -8.00 -10.33
C ILE A 226 0.52 -8.46 -9.09
N THR A 227 1.62 -7.83 -8.74
CA THR A 227 2.48 -8.23 -7.63
C THR A 227 2.94 -7.03 -6.83
N GLY A 228 3.41 -7.26 -5.62
CA GLY A 228 3.88 -6.21 -4.73
C GLY A 228 3.82 -6.63 -3.28
N GLU A 229 4.16 -5.70 -2.41
CA GLU A 229 4.34 -6.00 -0.99
C GLU A 229 3.80 -4.92 -0.03
N SER A 230 3.70 -5.28 1.25
CA SER A 230 3.38 -4.34 2.32
C SER A 230 1.99 -3.72 2.17
N TYR A 231 1.87 -2.40 2.12
CA TYR A 231 0.61 -1.72 1.80
C TYR A 231 0.05 -2.09 0.41
N ALA A 232 0.82 -2.70 -0.48
CA ALA A 232 0.26 -3.30 -1.69
C ALA A 232 -0.72 -4.45 -1.41
N GLY A 233 -0.80 -4.95 -0.18
CA GLY A 233 -1.92 -5.77 0.27
C GLY A 233 -3.29 -5.06 0.21
N HIS A 234 -3.33 -3.72 0.14
CA HIS A 234 -4.51 -2.92 -0.19
C HIS A 234 -4.59 -2.65 -1.71
N TYR A 235 -3.49 -2.20 -2.32
CA TYR A 235 -3.43 -1.89 -3.75
C TYR A 235 -3.85 -3.06 -4.65
N ILE A 236 -3.31 -4.25 -4.39
CA ILE A 236 -3.38 -5.38 -5.30
C ILE A 236 -4.79 -5.95 -5.39
N PRO A 237 -5.53 -6.23 -4.28
CA PRO A 237 -6.91 -6.69 -4.37
C PRO A 237 -7.82 -5.69 -5.09
N ALA A 238 -7.71 -4.39 -4.76
CA ALA A 238 -8.51 -3.34 -5.38
C ALA A 238 -8.23 -3.24 -6.88
N PHE A 239 -6.95 -3.26 -7.26
CA PHE A 239 -6.52 -3.17 -8.64
C PHE A 239 -6.90 -4.42 -9.46
N ALA A 240 -6.70 -5.62 -8.92
CA ALA A 240 -7.12 -6.86 -9.55
C ALA A 240 -8.64 -6.90 -9.76
N ALA A 241 -9.43 -6.47 -8.77
CA ALA A 241 -10.87 -6.34 -8.88
C ALA A 241 -11.26 -5.33 -9.98
N ARG A 242 -10.59 -4.18 -10.07
CA ARG A 242 -10.83 -3.17 -11.09
C ARG A 242 -10.53 -3.67 -12.50
N VAL A 243 -9.41 -4.36 -12.70
CA VAL A 243 -9.04 -4.98 -13.98
C VAL A 243 -10.07 -6.04 -14.37
N HIS A 244 -10.43 -6.90 -13.43
CA HIS A 244 -11.43 -7.95 -13.63
C HIS A 244 -12.81 -7.38 -14.00
N GLN A 245 -13.24 -6.33 -13.32
CA GLN A 245 -14.49 -5.63 -13.63
C GLN A 245 -14.44 -4.98 -15.03
N GLY A 246 -13.33 -4.35 -15.38
CA GLY A 246 -13.13 -3.76 -16.71
C GLY A 246 -13.21 -4.82 -17.82
N ASN A 247 -12.59 -5.98 -17.61
CA ASN A 247 -12.68 -7.12 -18.51
C ASN A 247 -14.12 -7.63 -18.68
N LYS A 248 -14.86 -7.82 -17.57
CA LYS A 248 -16.27 -8.25 -17.60
C LYS A 248 -17.18 -7.26 -18.34
N ASN A 249 -16.93 -5.97 -18.15
CA ASN A 249 -17.67 -4.88 -18.79
C ASN A 249 -17.23 -4.59 -20.22
N LYS A 250 -16.14 -5.23 -20.69
CA LYS A 250 -15.50 -4.95 -21.99
C LYS A 250 -15.05 -3.49 -22.11
N GLU A 251 -14.52 -2.94 -21.03
CA GLU A 251 -13.95 -1.59 -20.98
C GLU A 251 -12.53 -1.60 -21.57
N GLY A 252 -12.34 -1.01 -22.74
CA GLY A 252 -11.00 -0.86 -23.33
C GLY A 252 -10.39 -2.18 -23.82
N ILE A 253 -9.06 -2.29 -23.72
CA ILE A 253 -8.29 -3.47 -24.07
C ILE A 253 -8.49 -4.53 -22.99
N GLN A 254 -8.90 -5.73 -23.40
CA GLN A 254 -9.01 -6.87 -22.50
C GLN A 254 -7.61 -7.30 -22.02
N ILE A 255 -7.41 -7.23 -20.70
CA ILE A 255 -6.15 -7.61 -20.06
C ILE A 255 -6.21 -9.09 -19.70
N ASN A 256 -5.21 -9.87 -20.08
CA ASN A 256 -5.14 -11.31 -19.79
C ASN A 256 -4.68 -11.59 -18.34
N LEU A 257 -5.43 -11.05 -17.36
CA LEU A 257 -5.16 -11.22 -15.93
C LEU A 257 -5.26 -12.71 -15.56
N LYS A 258 -4.16 -13.28 -15.07
CA LYS A 258 -4.06 -14.69 -14.66
C LYS A 258 -3.96 -14.91 -13.16
N GLY A 259 -3.49 -13.91 -12.44
CA GLY A 259 -3.33 -14.00 -11.01
C GLY A 259 -2.69 -12.76 -10.40
N PHE A 260 -2.53 -12.79 -9.09
CA PHE A 260 -1.78 -11.80 -8.35
C PHE A 260 -1.07 -12.42 -7.15
N ALA A 261 0.00 -11.77 -6.71
CA ALA A 261 0.78 -12.18 -5.55
C ALA A 261 0.96 -11.02 -4.57
N ILE A 262 0.77 -11.26 -3.28
CA ILE A 262 0.93 -10.26 -2.23
C ILE A 262 2.00 -10.77 -1.26
N GLY A 263 3.13 -10.08 -1.20
CA GLY A 263 4.21 -10.32 -0.25
C GLY A 263 4.00 -9.52 1.02
N ASN A 264 4.04 -10.18 2.19
CA ASN A 264 4.03 -9.50 3.49
C ASN A 264 2.99 -8.36 3.56
N GLY A 265 1.76 -8.65 3.12
CA GLY A 265 0.75 -7.62 2.87
C GLY A 265 -0.05 -7.23 4.11
N LEU A 266 -0.51 -5.99 4.16
CA LEU A 266 -1.67 -5.59 4.98
C LEU A 266 -2.92 -5.66 4.08
N THR A 267 -3.88 -6.53 4.38
CA THR A 267 -5.06 -6.80 3.52
C THR A 267 -6.36 -6.89 4.32
N ASP A 268 -6.34 -7.57 5.47
CA ASP A 268 -7.44 -7.56 6.45
C ASP A 268 -6.90 -7.11 7.81
N PRO A 269 -6.88 -5.79 8.07
CA PRO A 269 -6.44 -5.23 9.34
C PRO A 269 -7.20 -5.82 10.54
N GLY A 270 -8.48 -6.13 10.35
CA GLY A 270 -9.34 -6.67 11.41
C GLY A 270 -8.81 -7.99 11.96
N ILE A 271 -8.26 -8.85 11.12
CA ILE A 271 -7.64 -10.12 11.54
C ILE A 271 -6.15 -9.93 11.88
N GLN A 272 -5.42 -9.15 11.08
CA GLN A 272 -3.97 -9.03 11.19
C GLN A 272 -3.52 -8.32 12.47
N TYR A 273 -4.22 -7.28 12.92
CA TYR A 273 -3.83 -6.55 14.14
C TYR A 273 -3.91 -7.42 15.40
N LYS A 274 -4.80 -8.42 15.43
CA LYS A 274 -4.89 -9.40 16.53
C LYS A 274 -3.67 -10.31 16.59
N ALA A 275 -2.97 -10.50 15.47
CA ALA A 275 -1.83 -11.39 15.39
C ALA A 275 -0.55 -10.78 15.94
N TYR A 276 -0.46 -9.44 16.11
CA TYR A 276 0.76 -8.79 16.60
C TYR A 276 1.20 -9.29 17.97
N THR A 277 0.28 -9.38 18.93
CA THR A 277 0.59 -9.82 20.29
C THR A 277 1.00 -11.28 20.31
N ASP A 278 0.27 -12.14 19.60
CA ASP A 278 0.57 -13.57 19.49
C ASP A 278 1.93 -13.80 18.82
N TYR A 279 2.19 -13.16 17.68
CA TYR A 279 3.45 -13.26 16.96
C TYR A 279 4.63 -12.76 17.79
N ALA A 280 4.48 -11.62 18.48
CA ALA A 280 5.52 -11.07 19.34
C ALA A 280 5.82 -11.98 20.54
N LEU A 281 4.81 -12.62 21.13
CA LEU A 281 4.99 -13.57 22.22
C LEU A 281 5.68 -14.86 21.74
N ASP A 282 5.19 -15.43 20.64
CA ASP A 282 5.71 -16.69 20.07
C ASP A 282 7.18 -16.56 19.65
N ASN A 283 7.57 -15.38 19.14
CA ASN A 283 8.95 -15.04 18.79
C ASN A 283 9.76 -14.48 19.96
N LYS A 284 9.23 -14.49 21.18
CA LYS A 284 9.90 -14.06 22.42
C LYS A 284 10.36 -12.59 22.40
N LEU A 285 9.70 -11.75 21.62
CA LEU A 285 9.92 -10.31 21.58
C LEU A 285 9.34 -9.63 22.84
N ILE A 286 8.23 -10.17 23.35
CA ILE A 286 7.57 -9.71 24.57
C ILE A 286 7.37 -10.88 25.54
N GLN A 287 7.22 -10.59 26.84
CA GLN A 287 6.86 -11.62 27.83
C GLN A 287 5.34 -11.69 28.02
N GLN A 288 4.88 -12.71 28.75
CA GLN A 288 3.45 -12.94 28.99
C GLN A 288 2.76 -11.74 29.65
N SER A 289 3.45 -11.02 30.55
CA SER A 289 2.90 -9.82 31.21
C SER A 289 2.61 -8.69 30.22
N GLU A 290 3.48 -8.47 29.25
CA GLU A 290 3.36 -7.48 28.20
C GLU A 290 2.27 -7.91 27.21
N TYR A 291 2.22 -9.19 26.85
CA TYR A 291 1.12 -9.76 26.08
C TYR A 291 -0.23 -9.47 26.75
N ASP A 292 -0.41 -9.87 28.02
CA ASP A 292 -1.67 -9.71 28.74
C ASP A 292 -2.09 -8.22 28.86
N ARG A 293 -1.12 -7.31 28.87
CA ARG A 293 -1.35 -5.87 28.94
C ARG A 293 -1.75 -5.30 27.59
N ILE A 294 -0.99 -5.59 26.53
CA ILE A 294 -1.18 -5.04 25.18
C ILE A 294 -2.42 -5.67 24.52
N ASN A 295 -2.64 -6.97 24.74
CA ASN A 295 -3.77 -7.71 24.15
C ASN A 295 -5.14 -7.19 24.62
N LYS A 296 -5.20 -6.42 25.72
CA LYS A 296 -6.41 -5.72 26.17
C LYS A 296 -6.88 -4.61 25.22
N LEU A 297 -6.00 -4.13 24.35
CA LEU A 297 -6.33 -3.12 23.34
C LEU A 297 -7.03 -3.72 22.11
N VAL A 298 -6.87 -5.04 21.87
CA VAL A 298 -7.40 -5.72 20.69
C VAL A 298 -8.92 -5.56 20.54
N PRO A 299 -9.75 -5.74 21.59
CA PRO A 299 -11.20 -5.59 21.45
C PRO A 299 -11.64 -4.16 21.03
N GLU A 300 -10.93 -3.13 21.48
CA GLU A 300 -11.22 -1.74 21.08
C GLU A 300 -10.82 -1.49 19.62
N CYS A 301 -9.65 -2.01 19.22
CA CYS A 301 -9.21 -1.98 17.83
C CYS A 301 -10.23 -2.67 16.90
N GLU A 302 -10.69 -3.88 17.23
CA GLU A 302 -11.70 -4.62 16.45
C GLU A 302 -13.00 -3.82 16.28
N GLN A 303 -13.48 -3.19 17.35
CA GLN A 303 -14.68 -2.37 17.30
C GLN A 303 -14.49 -1.13 16.42
N ALA A 304 -13.33 -0.49 16.50
CA ALA A 304 -13.02 0.67 15.69
C ALA A 304 -12.91 0.31 14.19
N ILE A 305 -12.23 -0.79 13.85
CA ILE A 305 -12.17 -1.30 12.46
C ILE A 305 -13.57 -1.62 11.93
N LYS A 306 -14.43 -2.23 12.76
CA LYS A 306 -15.82 -2.49 12.36
C LYS A 306 -16.59 -1.20 12.07
N ALA A 307 -16.39 -0.16 12.89
CA ALA A 307 -17.01 1.16 12.68
C ALA A 307 -16.49 1.86 11.42
N CYS A 308 -15.19 1.74 11.11
CA CYS A 308 -14.60 2.22 9.86
C CYS A 308 -15.37 1.73 8.62
N GLY A 309 -15.68 0.43 8.58
CA GLY A 309 -16.43 -0.18 7.46
C GLY A 309 -17.91 0.23 7.35
N THR A 310 -18.52 0.80 8.39
CA THR A 310 -19.93 1.22 8.38
C THR A 310 -20.10 2.74 8.25
N ASP A 311 -19.23 3.51 8.90
CA ASP A 311 -19.41 4.95 9.12
C ASP A 311 -18.46 5.81 8.26
N GLY A 312 -17.43 5.22 7.62
CA GLY A 312 -16.53 5.89 6.68
C GLY A 312 -15.32 6.59 7.31
N GLU A 313 -14.74 7.55 6.57
CA GLU A 313 -13.37 8.08 6.71
C GLU A 313 -12.93 8.43 8.14
N SER A 314 -13.73 9.15 8.93
CA SER A 314 -13.32 9.58 10.28
C SER A 314 -13.28 8.44 11.30
N ALA A 315 -14.15 7.43 11.14
CA ALA A 315 -14.10 6.21 11.93
C ALA A 315 -12.86 5.37 11.57
N CYS A 316 -12.43 5.41 10.30
CA CYS A 316 -11.20 4.75 9.85
C CYS A 316 -9.94 5.39 10.42
N GLU A 317 -9.85 6.72 10.49
CA GLU A 317 -8.75 7.41 11.18
C GLU A 317 -8.71 7.08 12.68
N THR A 318 -9.88 6.99 13.33
CA THR A 318 -9.97 6.59 14.73
C THR A 318 -9.52 5.14 14.93
N ALA A 319 -9.92 4.23 14.03
CA ALA A 319 -9.44 2.86 14.02
C ALA A 319 -7.93 2.80 13.84
N PHE A 320 -7.38 3.62 12.95
CA PHE A 320 -5.95 3.70 12.71
C PHE A 320 -5.18 4.03 13.99
N VAL A 321 -5.65 5.03 14.73
CA VAL A 321 -5.08 5.42 16.03
C VAL A 321 -5.14 4.27 17.02
N ASN A 322 -6.34 3.76 17.27
CA ASN A 322 -6.58 2.77 18.32
C ASN A 322 -5.81 1.48 18.07
N CYS A 323 -5.77 1.02 16.82
CA CYS A 323 -5.11 -0.22 16.46
C CYS A 323 -3.58 -0.09 16.45
N ASN A 324 -3.02 1.02 15.96
CA ASN A 324 -1.57 1.19 15.92
C ASN A 324 -0.93 1.39 17.30
N ASP A 325 -1.72 1.61 18.36
CA ASP A 325 -1.20 1.59 19.73
C ASP A 325 -0.73 0.19 20.13
N ILE A 326 -1.34 -0.88 19.60
CA ILE A 326 -0.89 -2.27 19.80
C ILE A 326 0.56 -2.43 19.34
N PHE A 327 0.83 -2.06 18.08
CA PHE A 327 2.17 -2.14 17.50
C PHE A 327 3.14 -1.20 18.22
N SER A 328 2.73 0.04 18.51
CA SER A 328 3.56 1.01 19.23
C SER A 328 4.01 0.50 20.59
N GLN A 329 3.12 -0.13 21.36
CA GLN A 329 3.47 -0.65 22.67
C GLN A 329 4.37 -1.89 22.61
N ILE A 330 4.30 -2.67 21.53
CA ILE A 330 5.29 -3.75 21.27
C ILE A 330 6.64 -3.11 20.99
N MET A 331 6.71 -2.12 20.10
CA MET A 331 7.95 -1.41 19.76
C MET A 331 8.60 -0.72 20.97
N ASP A 332 7.80 -0.14 21.88
CA ASP A 332 8.29 0.47 23.11
C ASP A 332 8.95 -0.56 24.07
N VAL A 333 8.57 -1.85 23.99
CA VAL A 333 9.16 -2.94 24.79
C VAL A 333 10.45 -3.46 24.15
N VAL A 334 10.44 -3.69 22.84
CA VAL A 334 11.55 -4.35 22.13
C VAL A 334 12.70 -3.39 21.78
N GLY A 335 12.44 -2.09 21.72
CA GLY A 335 13.45 -1.08 21.43
C GLY A 335 13.85 -1.04 19.95
N ASN A 336 15.16 -1.05 19.67
CA ASN A 336 15.72 -0.79 18.34
C ASN A 336 15.72 -2.01 17.38
N ILE A 337 14.76 -2.92 17.54
CA ILE A 337 14.64 -4.06 16.62
C ILE A 337 14.17 -3.58 15.25
N ASN A 338 14.65 -4.20 14.18
CA ASN A 338 14.11 -3.97 12.86
C ASN A 338 12.73 -4.66 12.76
N TYR A 339 11.66 -3.88 12.67
CA TYR A 339 10.30 -4.43 12.58
C TYR A 339 9.99 -5.07 11.21
N TYR A 340 10.88 -4.93 10.23
CA TYR A 340 10.83 -5.67 8.98
C TYR A 340 11.61 -6.99 9.04
N ASP A 341 12.50 -7.19 10.01
CA ASP A 341 13.22 -8.45 10.22
C ASP A 341 13.69 -8.51 11.67
N ILE A 342 12.98 -9.30 12.49
CA ILE A 342 13.19 -9.35 13.95
C ILE A 342 14.57 -9.90 14.36
N ARG A 343 15.39 -10.37 13.40
CA ARG A 343 16.75 -10.83 13.64
C ARG A 343 17.79 -9.70 13.54
N LYS A 344 17.38 -8.52 13.05
CA LYS A 344 18.25 -7.36 12.76
C LYS A 344 17.97 -6.20 13.70
N GLU A 345 18.96 -5.31 13.85
CA GLU A 345 18.74 -3.99 14.43
C GLU A 345 18.21 -3.02 13.35
N CYS A 346 17.40 -2.05 13.75
CA CYS A 346 16.90 -1.01 12.84
C CYS A 346 18.05 -0.04 12.50
N GLU A 347 18.47 -0.02 11.23
CA GLU A 347 19.50 0.88 10.71
C GLU A 347 18.93 1.84 9.66
N GLY A 348 19.27 3.12 9.74
CA GLY A 348 18.77 4.11 8.79
C GLY A 348 17.29 4.48 9.00
N GLN A 349 16.72 5.21 8.04
CA GLN A 349 15.40 5.81 8.18
C GLN A 349 14.25 4.80 8.04
N LEU A 350 14.42 3.79 7.19
CA LEU A 350 13.43 2.75 6.92
C LEU A 350 13.81 1.41 7.57
N CYS A 351 14.59 1.44 8.67
CA CYS A 351 15.29 0.28 9.24
C CYS A 351 16.20 -0.50 8.27
N TYR A 352 16.39 0.03 7.06
CA TYR A 352 17.42 -0.30 6.09
C TYR A 352 18.07 0.98 5.55
N ASP A 353 19.31 0.87 5.09
CA ASP A 353 20.01 1.95 4.39
C ASP A 353 19.79 1.84 2.88
N PHE A 354 18.93 2.70 2.35
CA PHE A 354 18.68 2.82 0.90
C PHE A 354 19.36 4.07 0.30
N SER A 355 20.29 4.70 1.01
CA SER A 355 20.89 5.98 0.59
C SER A 355 21.64 5.91 -0.74
N ASP A 356 22.17 4.75 -1.13
CA ASP A 356 22.79 4.53 -2.43
C ASP A 356 21.78 4.67 -3.58
N MET A 357 20.53 4.23 -3.40
CA MET A 357 19.47 4.42 -4.39
C MET A 357 19.07 5.89 -4.50
N GLU A 358 18.83 6.54 -3.37
CA GLU A 358 18.49 7.97 -3.38
C GLU A 358 19.60 8.80 -4.02
N THR A 359 20.86 8.48 -3.70
CA THR A 359 22.04 9.12 -4.28
C THR A 359 22.11 8.87 -5.77
N PHE A 360 21.95 7.61 -6.21
CA PHE A 360 21.99 7.23 -7.61
C PHE A 360 20.90 7.93 -8.43
N LEU A 361 19.63 7.83 -8.01
CA LEU A 361 18.48 8.40 -8.73
C LEU A 361 18.49 9.93 -8.76
N ASN A 362 19.10 10.59 -7.76
CA ASN A 362 19.24 12.05 -7.77
C ASN A 362 20.45 12.58 -8.56
N LYS A 363 21.37 11.72 -9.05
CA LYS A 363 22.45 12.17 -9.93
C LYS A 363 21.85 12.81 -11.19
N LYS A 364 22.35 14.00 -11.56
CA LYS A 364 21.88 14.70 -12.76
C LYS A 364 21.90 13.82 -14.01
N VAL A 365 22.97 13.05 -14.22
CA VAL A 365 23.10 12.16 -15.38
C VAL A 365 22.02 11.06 -15.41
N VAL A 366 21.61 10.56 -14.24
CA VAL A 366 20.55 9.57 -14.12
C VAL A 366 19.20 10.23 -14.40
N ARG A 367 18.91 11.37 -13.76
CA ARG A 367 17.67 12.13 -14.00
C ARG A 367 17.50 12.57 -15.46
N ASP A 368 18.58 13.01 -16.10
CA ASP A 368 18.60 13.35 -17.53
C ASP A 368 18.27 12.12 -18.40
N ALA A 369 18.85 10.95 -18.06
CA ALA A 369 18.62 9.68 -18.77
C ALA A 369 17.18 9.18 -18.60
N LEU A 370 16.60 9.31 -17.40
CA LEU A 370 15.19 8.96 -17.12
C LEU A 370 14.22 9.99 -17.71
N GLY A 371 14.68 11.20 -18.02
CA GLY A 371 13.84 12.28 -18.52
C GLY A 371 12.90 12.88 -17.46
N VAL A 372 13.26 12.76 -16.18
CA VAL A 372 12.51 13.29 -15.04
C VAL A 372 12.84 14.75 -14.72
N GLY A 373 13.75 15.36 -15.49
CA GLY A 373 14.12 16.77 -15.37
C GLY A 373 14.76 17.09 -14.02
N ASP A 374 14.34 18.19 -13.41
CA ASP A 374 14.87 18.65 -12.12
C ASP A 374 14.13 18.09 -10.90
N LEU A 375 13.21 17.13 -11.08
CA LEU A 375 12.53 16.46 -9.97
C LEU A 375 13.56 15.80 -9.05
N SER A 376 13.37 15.96 -7.74
CA SER A 376 14.16 15.22 -6.74
C SER A 376 13.50 13.86 -6.56
N PHE A 377 14.28 12.79 -6.53
CA PHE A 377 13.77 11.51 -6.10
C PHE A 377 13.62 11.50 -4.58
N VAL A 378 12.54 10.90 -4.10
CA VAL A 378 12.26 10.64 -2.70
C VAL A 378 11.74 9.21 -2.54
N SER A 379 12.31 8.44 -1.61
CA SER A 379 11.96 7.02 -1.48
C SER A 379 10.49 6.82 -1.08
N CYS A 380 9.98 7.65 -0.18
CA CYS A 380 8.58 7.62 0.24
C CYS A 380 8.02 9.02 0.50
N SER A 381 6.77 9.25 0.12
CA SER A 381 6.06 10.52 0.31
C SER A 381 5.25 10.53 1.60
N SER A 382 5.57 11.43 2.54
CA SER A 382 4.73 11.66 3.72
C SER A 382 3.31 12.12 3.37
N GLU A 383 3.15 12.88 2.29
CA GLU A 383 1.84 13.44 1.92
C GLU A 383 0.91 12.37 1.37
N VAL A 384 1.43 11.47 0.55
CA VAL A 384 0.66 10.29 0.12
C VAL A 384 0.35 9.40 1.31
N TYR A 385 1.30 9.20 2.23
CA TYR A 385 1.07 8.43 3.45
C TYR A 385 -0.07 9.02 4.30
N GLU A 386 -0.03 10.34 4.57
CA GLU A 386 -1.07 11.06 5.33
C GLU A 386 -2.43 11.01 4.61
N ALA A 387 -2.44 11.14 3.28
CA ALA A 387 -3.67 11.13 2.51
C ALA A 387 -4.40 9.78 2.55
N MET A 388 -3.67 8.67 2.70
CA MET A 388 -4.21 7.30 2.65
C MET A 388 -4.55 6.72 4.05
N LEU A 389 -4.45 7.50 5.13
CA LEU A 389 -4.70 7.01 6.50
C LEU A 389 -6.13 6.47 6.70
N SER A 390 -7.12 7.12 6.08
CA SER A 390 -8.52 6.70 6.16
C SER A 390 -8.78 5.38 5.43
N ASP A 391 -7.85 4.94 4.57
CA ASP A 391 -7.96 3.67 3.85
C ASP A 391 -7.29 2.51 4.59
N TRP A 392 -6.26 2.78 5.41
CA TRP A 392 -5.44 1.79 6.13
C TRP A 392 -6.20 0.71 6.90
N MET A 393 -7.34 1.05 7.51
CA MET A 393 -8.12 0.13 8.36
C MET A 393 -9.27 -0.56 7.61
N ARG A 394 -9.35 -0.41 6.29
CA ARG A 394 -10.39 -1.04 5.47
C ARG A 394 -10.02 -2.49 5.20
N ASN A 395 -11.05 -3.33 5.02
CA ASN A 395 -10.86 -4.71 4.58
C ASN A 395 -10.85 -4.77 3.04
N LEU A 396 -9.68 -5.06 2.45
CA LEU A 396 -9.49 -5.22 1.01
C LEU A 396 -9.47 -6.70 0.58
N GLU A 397 -9.44 -7.65 1.52
CA GLU A 397 -9.69 -9.08 1.27
C GLU A 397 -11.08 -9.30 0.64
N ALA A 398 -12.07 -8.48 1.00
CA ALA A 398 -13.44 -8.59 0.49
C ALA A 398 -13.57 -8.60 -1.05
N GLY A 399 -12.57 -8.09 -1.79
CA GLY A 399 -12.52 -8.13 -3.25
C GLY A 399 -11.98 -9.43 -3.84
N ILE A 400 -11.33 -10.28 -3.05
CA ILE A 400 -10.60 -11.49 -3.48
C ILE A 400 -11.54 -12.67 -3.82
N PRO A 401 -12.59 -12.99 -3.04
CA PRO A 401 -13.43 -14.17 -3.29
C PRO A 401 -13.97 -14.24 -4.72
N ALA A 402 -14.49 -13.13 -5.26
CA ALA A 402 -15.01 -13.10 -6.63
C ALA A 402 -13.93 -13.39 -7.70
N LEU A 403 -12.67 -13.05 -7.43
CA LEU A 403 -11.54 -13.35 -8.31
C LEU A 403 -11.21 -14.85 -8.28
N LEU A 404 -11.22 -15.47 -7.09
CA LEU A 404 -11.01 -16.91 -6.93
C LEU A 404 -12.09 -17.73 -7.64
N GLU A 405 -13.37 -17.33 -7.52
CA GLU A 405 -14.49 -18.02 -8.19
C GLU A 405 -14.37 -18.00 -9.72
N ASP A 406 -13.76 -16.95 -10.28
CA ASP A 406 -13.49 -16.84 -11.72
C ASP A 406 -12.12 -17.42 -12.13
N GLY A 407 -11.44 -18.12 -11.21
CA GLY A 407 -10.20 -18.87 -11.49
C GLY A 407 -8.94 -18.02 -11.56
N ILE A 408 -8.98 -16.76 -11.09
CA ILE A 408 -7.78 -15.93 -10.94
C ILE A 408 -6.93 -16.50 -9.81
N ARG A 409 -5.66 -16.79 -10.09
CA ARG A 409 -4.74 -17.38 -9.10
C ARG A 409 -4.30 -16.34 -8.08
N VAL A 410 -4.24 -16.73 -6.82
CA VAL A 410 -3.82 -15.86 -5.71
C VAL A 410 -2.71 -16.53 -4.93
N LEU A 411 -1.56 -15.86 -4.84
CA LEU A 411 -0.47 -16.24 -3.96
C LEU A 411 -0.33 -15.19 -2.85
N ILE A 412 -0.52 -15.60 -1.61
CA ILE A 412 -0.14 -14.79 -0.47
C ILE A 412 1.14 -15.40 0.09
N TYR A 413 2.24 -14.64 0.07
CA TYR A 413 3.50 -15.09 0.63
C TYR A 413 3.95 -14.14 1.74
N ALA A 414 4.57 -14.68 2.79
CA ALA A 414 5.06 -13.86 3.89
C ALA A 414 6.35 -14.44 4.44
N GLY A 415 7.35 -13.57 4.61
CA GLY A 415 8.58 -13.90 5.32
C GLY A 415 8.31 -14.25 6.78
N GLU A 416 8.98 -15.30 7.26
CA GLU A 416 8.84 -15.83 8.61
C GLU A 416 9.21 -14.82 9.71
N GLU A 417 10.08 -13.85 9.40
CA GLU A 417 10.76 -12.97 10.38
C GLU A 417 10.25 -11.52 10.34
N ASP A 418 9.23 -11.23 9.54
CA ASP A 418 8.59 -9.91 9.48
C ASP A 418 7.65 -9.70 10.69
N LEU A 419 7.80 -8.60 11.43
CA LEU A 419 6.88 -8.25 12.51
C LEU A 419 5.69 -7.43 11.99
N ILE A 420 5.94 -6.40 11.16
CA ILE A 420 4.93 -5.42 10.79
C ILE A 420 3.80 -6.02 9.95
N CYS A 421 4.11 -6.94 9.03
CA CYS A 421 3.11 -7.66 8.24
C CYS A 421 3.29 -9.18 8.39
N ASN A 422 3.45 -9.60 9.65
CA ASN A 422 3.82 -10.96 10.01
C ASN A 422 3.02 -12.08 9.32
N TRP A 423 3.71 -13.20 9.07
CA TRP A 423 3.14 -14.37 8.40
C TRP A 423 1.94 -14.96 9.15
N LEU A 424 1.87 -14.81 10.47
CA LEU A 424 0.78 -15.34 11.29
C LEU A 424 -0.54 -14.61 10.97
N GLY A 425 -0.51 -13.27 10.94
CA GLY A 425 -1.65 -12.45 10.53
C GLY A 425 -2.06 -12.75 9.09
N ASN A 426 -1.10 -12.83 8.18
CA ASN A 426 -1.35 -13.18 6.78
C ASN A 426 -1.99 -14.57 6.62
N SER A 427 -1.46 -15.59 7.31
CA SER A 427 -2.04 -16.92 7.34
C SER A 427 -3.47 -16.91 7.89
N ARG A 428 -3.73 -16.17 8.97
CA ARG A 428 -5.05 -16.15 9.63
C ARG A 428 -6.14 -15.59 8.73
N TRP A 429 -5.90 -14.47 8.04
CA TRP A 429 -6.94 -13.91 7.16
C TRP A 429 -7.17 -14.81 5.94
N VAL A 430 -6.13 -15.41 5.37
CA VAL A 430 -6.28 -16.36 4.25
C VAL A 430 -7.12 -17.58 4.64
N HIS A 431 -6.97 -18.08 5.86
CA HIS A 431 -7.80 -19.19 6.37
C HIS A 431 -9.24 -18.75 6.67
N ALA A 432 -9.44 -17.50 7.07
CA ALA A 432 -10.75 -16.96 7.43
C ALA A 432 -11.58 -16.49 6.23
N MET A 433 -10.93 -16.13 5.12
CA MET A 433 -11.56 -15.67 3.88
C MET A 433 -12.67 -16.62 3.41
N GLU A 434 -13.87 -16.08 3.20
CA GLU A 434 -15.05 -16.84 2.79
C GLU A 434 -15.11 -16.97 1.26
N TRP A 435 -14.97 -18.19 0.75
CA TRP A 435 -15.10 -18.53 -0.67
C TRP A 435 -15.46 -20.01 -0.83
N SER A 436 -15.82 -20.45 -2.04
CA SER A 436 -16.33 -21.81 -2.27
C SER A 436 -15.36 -22.92 -1.83
N GLY A 437 -14.05 -22.68 -1.94
CA GLY A 437 -12.99 -23.62 -1.55
C GLY A 437 -12.44 -23.46 -0.13
N GLN A 438 -13.01 -22.59 0.72
CA GLN A 438 -12.45 -22.30 2.06
C GLN A 438 -12.24 -23.56 2.92
N LYS A 439 -13.24 -24.45 2.98
CA LYS A 439 -13.15 -25.67 3.79
C LYS A 439 -12.07 -26.61 3.29
N ASP A 440 -11.96 -26.75 1.98
CA ASP A 440 -10.98 -27.62 1.35
C ASP A 440 -9.55 -27.04 1.44
N PHE A 441 -9.41 -25.71 1.39
CA PHE A 441 -8.16 -25.02 1.74
C PHE A 441 -7.78 -25.29 3.21
N GLY A 442 -8.72 -25.14 4.14
CA GLY A 442 -8.49 -25.43 5.56
C GLY A 442 -8.04 -26.88 5.81
N ALA A 443 -8.62 -27.84 5.08
CA ALA A 443 -8.31 -29.26 5.14
C ALA A 443 -7.05 -29.67 4.36
N ALA A 444 -6.54 -28.83 3.45
CA ALA A 444 -5.35 -29.11 2.67
C ALA A 444 -4.12 -29.28 3.57
N PRO A 445 -3.23 -30.24 3.29
CA PRO A 445 -2.01 -30.42 4.05
C PRO A 445 -1.05 -29.25 3.81
N THR A 446 -0.32 -28.85 4.84
CA THR A 446 0.87 -28.02 4.68
C THR A 446 1.98 -28.87 4.06
N ALA A 447 2.57 -28.39 2.98
CA ALA A 447 3.65 -29.04 2.25
C ALA A 447 4.94 -28.20 2.31
N PRO A 448 6.13 -28.83 2.30
CA PRO A 448 7.38 -28.09 2.20
C PRO A 448 7.50 -27.41 0.83
N PHE A 449 7.89 -26.14 0.82
CA PHE A 449 8.31 -25.43 -0.38
C PHE A 449 9.82 -25.64 -0.55
N VAL A 450 10.23 -26.31 -1.63
CA VAL A 450 11.61 -26.77 -1.83
C VAL A 450 12.25 -26.05 -3.01
N VAL A 451 13.40 -25.44 -2.78
CA VAL A 451 14.22 -24.75 -3.78
C VAL A 451 15.57 -25.43 -3.84
N GLU A 452 15.92 -25.97 -5.01
CA GLU A 452 17.16 -26.74 -5.24
C GLU A 452 17.46 -27.84 -4.20
N GLY A 453 16.41 -28.51 -3.72
CA GLY A 453 16.53 -29.62 -2.78
C GLY A 453 16.63 -29.21 -1.30
N ALA A 454 16.58 -27.91 -0.98
CA ALA A 454 16.45 -27.40 0.38
C ALA A 454 15.03 -26.87 0.63
N GLU A 455 14.48 -27.11 1.82
CA GLU A 455 13.21 -26.48 2.22
C GLU A 455 13.45 -24.98 2.45
N ALA A 456 12.79 -24.15 1.64
CA ALA A 456 12.84 -22.69 1.69
C ALA A 456 11.56 -22.08 2.30
N GLY A 457 10.58 -22.92 2.66
CA GLY A 457 9.33 -22.45 3.22
C GLY A 457 8.31 -23.55 3.41
N GLN A 458 7.09 -23.15 3.79
CA GLN A 458 5.94 -24.01 3.94
C GLN A 458 4.76 -23.43 3.20
N MET A 459 4.13 -24.22 2.34
CA MET A 459 2.99 -23.79 1.54
C MET A 459 1.75 -24.62 1.83
N LYS A 460 0.59 -23.99 1.68
CA LYS A 460 -0.72 -24.63 1.67
C LYS A 460 -1.51 -24.10 0.49
N SER A 461 -2.09 -25.01 -0.29
CA SER A 461 -2.80 -24.66 -1.52
C SER A 461 -4.09 -25.45 -1.67
N HIS A 462 -5.12 -24.79 -2.19
CA HIS A 462 -6.32 -25.43 -2.70
C HIS A 462 -6.92 -24.59 -3.82
N GLY A 463 -7.25 -25.22 -4.95
CA GLY A 463 -7.77 -24.53 -6.12
C GLY A 463 -6.84 -23.39 -6.57
N PRO A 464 -7.37 -22.17 -6.79
CA PRO A 464 -6.56 -21.02 -7.21
C PRO A 464 -5.80 -20.32 -6.08
N LEU A 465 -5.98 -20.71 -4.80
CA LEU A 465 -5.40 -20.04 -3.64
C LEU A 465 -4.18 -20.79 -3.09
N THR A 466 -3.09 -20.07 -2.85
CA THR A 466 -1.90 -20.55 -2.13
C THR A 466 -1.47 -19.55 -1.06
N PHE A 467 -1.18 -20.06 0.14
CA PHE A 467 -0.42 -19.35 1.17
C PHE A 467 0.98 -19.97 1.26
N LEU A 468 2.02 -19.13 1.29
CA LEU A 468 3.42 -19.53 1.42
C LEU A 468 4.09 -18.75 2.56
N LYS A 469 4.53 -19.46 3.60
CA LYS A 469 5.48 -18.92 4.58
C LYS A 469 6.90 -19.15 4.06
N VAL A 470 7.70 -18.12 3.91
CA VAL A 470 9.09 -18.20 3.43
C VAL A 470 10.03 -18.17 4.62
N HIS A 471 10.85 -19.22 4.76
CA HIS A 471 11.78 -19.35 5.88
C HIS A 471 12.90 -18.32 5.76
N GLU A 472 13.42 -17.87 6.91
CA GLU A 472 14.59 -16.99 7.00
C GLU A 472 14.48 -15.67 6.20
N ALA A 473 13.27 -15.19 5.94
CA ALA A 473 12.99 -13.93 5.24
C ALA A 473 12.20 -12.96 6.13
N GLY A 474 12.53 -11.67 6.07
CA GLY A 474 11.77 -10.58 6.67
C GLY A 474 10.68 -10.04 5.74
N HIS A 475 10.50 -8.72 5.75
CA HIS A 475 9.45 -8.01 5.01
C HIS A 475 9.65 -8.07 3.50
N MET A 476 10.87 -7.75 3.04
CA MET A 476 11.26 -7.79 1.63
C MET A 476 11.82 -9.18 1.31
N VAL A 477 10.93 -10.14 1.10
CA VAL A 477 11.31 -11.55 0.84
C VAL A 477 12.33 -11.69 -0.30
N PRO A 478 12.21 -11.00 -1.45
CA PRO A 478 13.21 -11.11 -2.50
C PRO A 478 14.58 -10.51 -2.13
N MET A 479 14.65 -9.61 -1.14
CA MET A 479 15.92 -9.12 -0.61
C MET A 479 16.65 -10.17 0.24
N ASP A 480 15.92 -10.82 1.16
CA ASP A 480 16.50 -11.77 2.12
C ASP A 480 16.70 -13.17 1.53
N GLN A 481 15.78 -13.62 0.68
CA GLN A 481 15.77 -14.95 0.06
C GLN A 481 15.57 -14.84 -1.46
N PRO A 482 16.47 -14.16 -2.21
CA PRO A 482 16.30 -13.84 -3.62
C PRO A 482 16.09 -15.05 -4.53
N LYS A 483 16.65 -16.21 -4.14
CA LYS A 483 16.52 -17.45 -4.90
C LYS A 483 15.18 -18.15 -4.68
N ALA A 484 14.58 -17.97 -3.51
CA ALA A 484 13.31 -18.60 -3.16
C ALA A 484 12.10 -17.77 -3.63
N ALA A 485 12.31 -16.45 -3.74
CA ALA A 485 11.30 -15.46 -4.11
C ALA A 485 10.84 -15.52 -5.57
#